data_AF-A0A9D9X068-F1
#
_entry.id   AF-A0A9D9X068-F1
#
_cell.length_a   1.000
_cell.length_b   1.000
_cell.length_c   1.000
_cell.angle_alpha   90.00
_cell.angle_beta   90.00
_cell.angle_gamma   90.00
#
_symmetry.space_group_name_H-M   'P 1'
#
loop_
_entity.id
_entity.type
_entity.pdbx_description
1 polymer ?
#
loop_
_entity_poly.entity_id
_entity_poly.type
_entity_poly.pdbx_seq_one_letter_code
_entity_poly.pdbx_strand_id
1 'polypeptide(L)'
;MGYKLAEDAKPQVTLLIIATLITIGLWFIPYADYLVYPIRLFVTFIHEGSHALMAVLTGGTVHSLTIAADGSGAVYSAPSGWFGAMLTSSAGYLGTTVFGVIMLLLIRRSVSPHKILAASGIFVGLMTLVFGILSPMFNFLSLNVAFSSILFTVVAGVFLSAGLLALGKYSSLRVANFAVAFLAIQCLLNSLSDLKTLFFINAPLVGSDISNDATNMANATGIPGIFWVLIWVIISVVMISLGLRVFSVASGRDSANTVFED
;
A
#
# COMPACT_ATOMS: atom_id res chain seq x y z
N MET A 1 -17.13 -29.11 7.37
CA MET A 1 -16.62 -28.40 8.56
C MET A 1 -17.15 -26.97 8.50
N GLY A 2 -18.19 -26.64 9.27
CA GLY A 2 -18.85 -25.34 9.18
C GLY A 2 -17.98 -24.26 9.82
N TYR A 3 -17.46 -23.34 9.02
CA TYR A 3 -16.74 -22.17 9.52
C TYR A 3 -17.75 -21.25 10.22
N LYS A 4 -17.73 -21.20 11.55
CA LYS A 4 -18.48 -20.20 12.33
C LYS A 4 -17.61 -18.97 12.50
N LEU A 5 -18.13 -17.80 12.13
CA LEU A 5 -17.52 -16.50 12.43
C LEU A 5 -17.39 -16.35 13.95
N ALA A 6 -16.21 -15.93 14.39
CA ALA A 6 -15.95 -15.64 15.79
C ALA A 6 -16.86 -14.49 16.26
N GLU A 7 -17.53 -14.61 17.41
CA GLU A 7 -18.49 -13.59 17.85
C GLU A 7 -17.84 -12.24 18.14
N ASP A 8 -16.60 -12.26 18.64
CA ASP A 8 -15.70 -11.12 18.85
C ASP A 8 -15.24 -10.47 17.53
N ALA A 9 -15.20 -11.22 16.43
CA ALA A 9 -14.82 -10.70 15.12
C ALA A 9 -15.98 -10.02 14.37
N LYS A 10 -17.24 -10.27 14.76
CA LYS A 10 -18.44 -9.79 14.04
C LYS A 10 -18.41 -8.28 13.78
N PRO A 11 -18.07 -7.39 14.74
CA PRO A 11 -18.05 -5.94 14.49
C PRO A 11 -16.95 -5.52 13.50
N GLN A 12 -15.76 -6.13 13.61
CA GLN A 12 -14.61 -5.80 12.75
C GLN A 12 -14.81 -6.34 11.33
N VAL A 13 -15.36 -7.55 11.18
CA VAL A 13 -15.76 -8.13 9.90
C VAL A 13 -16.85 -7.31 9.24
N THR A 14 -17.86 -6.87 10.00
CA THR A 14 -18.92 -6.00 9.48
C THR A 14 -18.33 -4.70 8.92
N LEU A 15 -17.36 -4.12 9.64
CA LEU A 15 -16.70 -2.89 9.22
C LEU A 15 -15.86 -3.09 7.95
N LEU A 16 -15.19 -4.24 7.77
CA LEU A 16 -14.52 -4.57 6.50
C LEU A 16 -15.51 -4.79 5.35
N ILE A 17 -16.64 -5.45 5.60
CA ILE A 17 -17.69 -5.62 4.59
C ILE A 17 -18.20 -4.26 4.15
N ILE A 18 -18.50 -3.36 5.10
CA ILE A 18 -18.93 -2.00 4.80
C ILE A 18 -17.85 -1.26 4.01
N ALA A 19 -16.58 -1.30 4.43
CA ALA A 19 -15.48 -0.67 3.71
C ALA A 19 -15.37 -1.21 2.27
N THR A 20 -15.47 -2.53 2.09
CA THR A 20 -15.43 -3.18 0.77
C THR A 20 -16.60 -2.76 -0.12
N LEU A 21 -17.83 -2.75 0.42
CA LEU A 21 -19.02 -2.32 -0.31
C LEU A 21 -18.95 -0.85 -0.68
N ILE A 22 -18.42 0.01 0.20
CA ILE A 22 -18.18 1.43 -0.10
C ILE A 22 -17.16 1.54 -1.24
N THR A 23 -16.03 0.85 -1.16
CA THR A 23 -15.02 0.87 -2.23
C THR A 23 -15.61 0.46 -3.58
N ILE A 24 -16.34 -0.65 -3.63
CA ILE A 24 -16.96 -1.14 -4.87
C ILE A 24 -18.03 -0.15 -5.35
N GLY A 25 -18.86 0.38 -4.45
CA GLY A 25 -19.90 1.35 -4.80
C GLY A 25 -19.33 2.64 -5.39
N LEU A 26 -18.21 3.13 -4.83
CA LEU A 26 -17.54 4.33 -5.32
C LEU A 26 -17.04 4.18 -6.76
N TRP A 27 -16.72 2.98 -7.24
CA TRP A 27 -16.32 2.76 -8.63
C TRP A 27 -17.42 3.06 -9.66
N PHE A 28 -18.69 3.08 -9.24
CA PHE A 28 -19.82 3.34 -10.14
C PHE A 28 -20.33 4.78 -10.05
N ILE A 29 -19.80 5.61 -9.14
CA ILE A 29 -20.25 6.98 -8.92
C ILE A 29 -19.33 7.95 -9.69
N PRO A 30 -19.86 8.74 -10.64
CA PRO A 30 -19.08 9.78 -11.31
C PRO A 30 -18.45 10.75 -10.30
N TYR A 31 -17.22 11.17 -10.55
CA TYR A 31 -16.44 12.08 -9.69
C TYR A 31 -16.04 11.52 -8.31
N ALA A 32 -16.37 10.27 -7.97
CA ALA A 32 -15.91 9.63 -6.74
C ALA A 32 -14.38 9.58 -6.64
N ASP A 33 -13.68 9.55 -7.78
CA ASP A 33 -12.23 9.61 -7.86
C ASP A 33 -11.62 10.82 -7.14
N TYR A 34 -12.29 11.98 -7.14
CA TYR A 34 -11.84 13.16 -6.38
C TYR A 34 -11.98 12.96 -4.87
N LEU A 35 -13.02 12.25 -4.44
CA LEU A 35 -13.25 11.95 -3.02
C LEU A 35 -12.21 10.94 -2.50
N VAL A 36 -11.91 9.91 -3.29
CA VAL A 36 -10.91 8.89 -2.92
C VAL A 36 -9.48 9.31 -3.25
N TYR A 37 -9.27 10.46 -3.88
CA TYR A 37 -7.96 10.92 -4.32
C TYR A 37 -6.88 10.92 -3.21
N PRO A 38 -7.13 11.43 -1.99
CA PRO A 38 -6.14 11.35 -0.90
C PRO A 38 -5.79 9.91 -0.53
N ILE A 39 -6.77 9.00 -0.63
CA ILE A 39 -6.58 7.58 -0.33
C ILE A 39 -5.81 6.89 -1.46
N ARG A 40 -6.05 7.26 -2.71
CA ARG A 40 -5.23 6.82 -3.84
C ARG A 40 -3.78 7.24 -3.67
N LEU A 41 -3.53 8.51 -3.34
CA LEU A 41 -2.18 9.00 -3.05
C LEU A 41 -1.53 8.25 -1.88
N PHE A 42 -2.30 7.96 -0.81
CA PHE A 42 -1.80 7.11 0.28
C PHE A 42 -1.32 5.75 -0.23
N VAL A 43 -2.12 5.05 -1.04
CA VAL A 43 -1.72 3.77 -1.63
C VAL A 43 -0.48 3.93 -2.50
N THR A 44 -0.40 4.97 -3.34
CA THR A 44 0.80 5.26 -4.15
C THR A 44 2.04 5.45 -3.27
N PHE A 45 1.92 6.18 -2.14
CA PHE A 45 3.03 6.32 -1.19
C PHE A 45 3.47 4.99 -0.57
N ILE A 46 2.53 4.07 -0.31
CA ILE A 46 2.87 2.72 0.17
C ILE A 46 3.60 1.93 -0.92
N HIS A 47 3.12 1.99 -2.17
CA HIS A 47 3.72 1.31 -3.32
C HIS A 47 5.15 1.79 -3.57
N GLU A 48 5.32 3.09 -3.81
CA GLU A 48 6.64 3.70 -4.05
C GLU A 48 7.55 3.60 -2.82
N GLY A 49 7.00 3.78 -1.62
CA GLY A 49 7.74 3.60 -0.38
C GLY A 49 8.29 2.17 -0.23
N SER A 50 7.55 1.17 -0.70
CA SER A 50 7.99 -0.23 -0.67
C SER A 50 9.16 -0.48 -1.63
N HIS A 51 9.14 0.10 -2.84
CA HIS A 51 10.31 0.09 -3.74
C HIS A 51 11.53 0.74 -3.10
N ALA A 52 11.37 1.96 -2.57
CA ALA A 52 12.47 2.71 -1.97
C ALA A 52 13.08 1.96 -0.77
N LEU A 53 12.25 1.40 0.09
CA LEU A 53 12.71 0.59 1.22
C LEU A 53 13.42 -0.68 0.75
N MET A 54 12.87 -1.42 -0.21
CA MET A 54 13.50 -2.64 -0.70
C MET A 54 14.84 -2.37 -1.38
N ALA A 55 14.95 -1.30 -2.15
CA ALA A 55 16.21 -0.88 -2.77
C ALA A 55 17.29 -0.64 -1.70
N VAL A 56 16.98 0.12 -0.65
CA VAL A 56 17.94 0.38 0.43
C VAL A 56 18.26 -0.89 1.24
N LEU A 57 17.26 -1.71 1.57
CA LEU A 57 17.44 -2.94 2.34
C LEU A 57 18.29 -3.99 1.61
N THR A 58 18.25 -3.99 0.27
CA THR A 58 19.09 -4.87 -0.54
C THR A 58 20.51 -4.30 -0.75
N GLY A 59 20.79 -3.08 -0.29
CA GLY A 59 22.09 -2.41 -0.42
C GLY A 59 22.22 -1.53 -1.67
N GLY A 60 21.11 -1.25 -2.37
CA GLY A 60 21.05 -0.26 -3.43
C GLY A 60 20.87 1.17 -2.90
N THR A 61 20.76 2.12 -3.82
CA THR A 61 20.52 3.53 -3.51
C THR A 61 19.22 4.03 -4.15
N VAL A 62 18.60 5.02 -3.53
CA VAL A 62 17.40 5.69 -4.05
C VAL A 62 17.76 7.14 -4.27
N HIS A 63 17.61 7.64 -5.49
CA HIS A 63 17.88 9.03 -5.86
C HIS A 63 16.66 9.93 -5.62
N SER A 64 15.45 9.44 -5.89
CA SER A 64 14.23 10.18 -5.60
C SER A 64 12.99 9.28 -5.58
N LEU A 65 12.04 9.61 -4.71
CA LEU A 65 10.64 9.16 -4.76
C LEU A 65 9.79 10.33 -5.21
N THR A 66 9.01 10.13 -6.26
CA THR A 66 8.17 11.17 -6.86
C THR A 66 6.77 10.64 -7.09
N ILE A 67 5.78 11.49 -6.84
CA ILE A 67 4.37 11.26 -7.11
C ILE A 67 3.88 12.43 -7.96
N ALA A 68 3.10 12.13 -8.99
CA ALA A 68 2.49 13.12 -9.87
C ALA A 68 1.02 13.38 -9.47
N ALA A 69 0.50 14.52 -9.93
CA ALA A 69 -0.87 14.94 -9.62
C ALA A 69 -1.94 13.99 -10.21
N ASP A 70 -1.60 13.21 -11.23
CA ASP A 70 -2.48 12.17 -11.76
C ASP A 70 -2.55 10.90 -10.88
N GLY A 71 -1.82 10.88 -9.74
CA GLY A 71 -1.75 9.79 -8.78
C GLY A 71 -0.72 8.70 -9.12
N SER A 72 0.02 8.83 -10.23
CA SER A 72 1.14 7.95 -10.55
C SER A 72 2.35 8.23 -9.65
N GLY A 73 3.17 7.22 -9.44
CA GLY A 73 4.40 7.28 -8.66
C GLY A 73 5.59 6.76 -9.48
N ALA A 74 6.79 7.18 -9.08
CA ALA A 74 8.03 6.63 -9.60
C ALA A 74 9.14 6.77 -8.56
N VAL A 75 9.92 5.68 -8.40
CA VAL A 75 11.16 5.65 -7.63
C VAL A 75 12.35 5.50 -8.57
N TYR A 76 13.19 6.53 -8.60
CA TYR A 76 14.47 6.51 -9.29
C TYR A 76 15.50 5.92 -8.33
N SER A 77 15.91 4.68 -8.57
CA SER A 77 16.83 3.94 -7.72
C SER A 77 17.88 3.20 -8.54
N ALA A 78 18.99 2.88 -7.90
CA ALA A 78 20.02 1.97 -8.40
C ALA A 78 20.06 0.72 -7.50
N PRO A 79 19.30 -0.34 -7.84
CA PRO A 79 19.29 -1.57 -7.06
C PRO A 79 20.65 -2.28 -7.05
N SER A 80 20.90 -3.07 -6.01
CA SER A 80 22.14 -3.84 -5.87
C SER A 80 22.11 -5.16 -6.67
N GLY A 81 22.66 -5.12 -7.88
CA GLY A 81 22.74 -6.28 -8.75
C GLY A 81 21.37 -6.84 -9.17
N TRP A 82 21.37 -8.01 -9.81
CA TRP A 82 20.15 -8.58 -10.39
C TRP A 82 19.12 -9.02 -9.33
N PHE A 83 19.58 -9.55 -8.19
CA PHE A 83 18.68 -9.99 -7.11
C PHE A 83 18.07 -8.82 -6.36
N GLY A 84 18.85 -7.76 -6.07
CA GLY A 84 18.33 -6.52 -5.50
C GLY A 84 17.31 -5.85 -6.43
N ALA A 85 17.57 -5.85 -7.74
CA ALA A 85 16.61 -5.36 -8.74
C ALA A 85 15.32 -6.20 -8.74
N MET A 86 15.41 -7.53 -8.72
CA MET A 86 14.26 -8.42 -8.67
C MET A 86 13.36 -8.14 -7.45
N LEU A 87 13.96 -8.05 -6.26
CA LEU A 87 13.22 -7.76 -5.03
C LEU A 87 12.62 -6.36 -5.07
N THR A 88 13.40 -5.37 -5.52
CA THR A 88 12.95 -3.97 -5.63
C THR A 88 11.76 -3.88 -6.58
N SER A 89 11.82 -4.43 -7.79
CA SER A 89 10.70 -4.41 -8.75
C SER A 89 9.45 -5.13 -8.24
N SER A 90 9.60 -6.14 -7.38
CA SER A 90 8.44 -6.83 -6.77
C SER A 90 7.80 -6.04 -5.63
N ALA A 91 8.55 -5.09 -5.03
CA ALA A 91 8.22 -4.53 -3.73
C ALA A 91 6.97 -3.64 -3.75
N GLY A 92 6.67 -2.92 -4.83
CA GLY A 92 5.51 -2.03 -4.88
C GLY A 92 4.19 -2.78 -4.67
N TYR A 93 3.88 -3.72 -5.57
CA TYR A 93 2.63 -4.48 -5.50
C TYR A 93 2.56 -5.37 -4.26
N LEU A 94 3.62 -6.17 -4.03
CA LEU A 94 3.62 -7.10 -2.91
C LEU A 94 3.69 -6.36 -1.56
N GLY A 95 4.47 -5.28 -1.48
CA GLY A 95 4.58 -4.44 -0.29
C GLY A 95 3.26 -3.74 0.04
N THR A 96 2.54 -3.23 -0.95
CA THR A 96 1.18 -2.67 -0.76
C THR A 96 0.20 -3.72 -0.25
N THR A 97 0.23 -4.94 -0.82
CA THR A 97 -0.58 -6.05 -0.31
C THR A 97 -0.21 -6.40 1.13
N VAL A 98 1.08 -6.54 1.43
CA VAL A 98 1.59 -6.85 2.77
C VAL A 98 1.17 -5.77 3.78
N PHE A 99 1.25 -4.49 3.41
CA PHE A 99 0.84 -3.38 4.26
C PHE A 99 -0.64 -3.49 4.65
N GLY A 100 -1.52 -3.75 3.68
CA GLY A 100 -2.95 -3.96 3.94
C GLY A 100 -3.21 -5.17 4.84
N VAL A 101 -2.52 -6.31 4.59
CA VAL A 101 -2.64 -7.51 5.44
C VAL A 101 -2.17 -7.24 6.86
N ILE A 102 -1.04 -6.52 7.04
CA ILE A 102 -0.54 -6.13 8.35
C ILE A 102 -1.57 -5.28 9.09
N MET A 103 -2.21 -4.29 8.43
CA MET A 103 -3.27 -3.51 9.06
C MET A 103 -4.44 -4.39 9.54
N LEU A 104 -4.89 -5.35 8.72
CA LEU A 104 -5.92 -6.31 9.13
C LEU A 104 -5.50 -7.13 10.36
N LEU A 105 -4.26 -7.62 10.38
CA LEU A 105 -3.72 -8.38 11.51
C LEU A 105 -3.60 -7.53 12.79
N LEU A 106 -3.24 -6.25 12.66
CA LEU A 106 -3.17 -5.32 13.79
C LEU A 106 -4.57 -5.02 14.35
N ILE A 107 -5.58 -4.83 13.50
CA ILE A 107 -6.99 -4.73 13.92
C ILE A 107 -7.40 -5.98 14.69
N ARG A 108 -7.08 -7.17 14.16
CA ARG A 108 -7.41 -8.45 14.78
C ARG A 108 -6.73 -8.67 16.13
N ARG A 109 -5.51 -8.14 16.30
CA ARG A 109 -4.78 -8.15 17.57
C ARG A 109 -5.22 -7.04 18.54
N SER A 110 -6.30 -6.33 18.24
CA SER A 110 -6.83 -5.23 19.05
C SER A 110 -5.79 -4.13 19.32
N VAL A 111 -4.86 -3.93 18.38
CA VAL A 111 -3.93 -2.80 18.45
C VAL A 111 -4.74 -1.52 18.25
N SER A 112 -4.49 -0.51 19.09
CA SER A 112 -5.20 0.77 19.01
C SER A 112 -5.17 1.33 17.58
N PRO A 113 -6.33 1.62 16.97
CA PRO A 113 -6.39 2.14 15.60
C PRO A 113 -5.70 3.49 15.47
N HIS A 114 -5.71 4.30 16.54
CA HIS A 114 -4.96 5.56 16.62
C HIS A 114 -3.45 5.34 16.44
N LYS A 115 -2.88 4.28 17.03
CA LYS A 115 -1.45 3.92 16.83
C LYS A 115 -1.19 3.46 15.40
N ILE A 116 -2.11 2.70 14.80
CA ILE A 116 -1.98 2.23 13.41
C ILE A 116 -2.00 3.42 12.43
N LEU A 117 -2.92 4.37 12.63
CA LEU A 117 -2.98 5.61 11.85
C LEU A 117 -1.72 6.46 12.04
N ALA A 118 -1.26 6.63 13.28
CA ALA A 118 -0.04 7.38 13.55
C ALA A 118 1.20 6.73 12.90
N ALA A 119 1.34 5.41 12.99
CA ALA A 119 2.42 4.68 12.33
C ALA A 119 2.37 4.81 10.81
N SER A 120 1.18 4.77 10.21
CA SER A 120 0.98 4.98 8.78
C SER A 120 1.35 6.41 8.36
N GLY A 121 0.96 7.41 9.16
CA GLY A 121 1.32 8.80 8.96
C GLY A 121 2.83 9.05 9.08
N ILE A 122 3.48 8.45 10.08
CA ILE A 122 4.93 8.50 10.26
C ILE A 122 5.64 7.84 9.07
N PHE A 123 5.17 6.69 8.61
CA PHE A 123 5.73 6.02 7.44
C PHE A 123 5.70 6.93 6.21
N VAL A 124 4.53 7.49 5.86
CA VAL A 124 4.39 8.42 4.72
C VAL A 124 5.28 9.64 4.91
N GLY A 125 5.32 10.21 6.12
CA GLY A 125 6.17 11.35 6.44
C GLY A 125 7.66 11.05 6.29
N LEU A 126 8.11 9.87 6.72
CA LEU A 126 9.51 9.43 6.58
C LEU A 126 9.88 9.17 5.12
N MET A 127 9.01 8.53 4.33
CA MET A 127 9.25 8.33 2.89
C MET A 127 9.34 9.68 2.16
N THR A 128 8.46 10.62 2.53
CA THR A 128 8.46 11.98 1.99
C THR A 128 9.75 12.73 2.36
N LEU A 129 10.15 12.68 3.63
CA LEU A 129 11.34 13.37 4.11
C LEU A 129 12.62 12.80 3.50
N VAL A 130 12.81 11.48 3.59
CA VAL A 130 14.06 10.83 3.18
C VAL A 130 14.18 10.75 1.66
N PHE A 131 13.14 10.29 0.97
CA PHE A 131 13.22 10.01 -0.47
C PHE A 131 12.55 11.08 -1.34
N GLY A 132 11.62 11.87 -0.79
CA GLY A 132 10.99 13.00 -1.51
C GLY A 132 11.71 14.33 -1.36
N ILE A 133 12.50 14.53 -0.29
CA ILE A 133 13.25 15.77 -0.01
C ILE A 133 14.75 15.53 0.01
N LEU A 134 15.25 14.76 0.98
CA LEU A 134 16.68 14.65 1.23
C LEU A 134 17.42 14.00 0.06
N SER A 135 16.97 12.84 -0.42
CA SER A 135 17.67 12.17 -1.52
C SER A 135 17.70 13.01 -2.81
N PRO A 136 16.59 13.64 -3.25
CA PRO A 136 16.63 14.53 -4.40
C PRO A 136 17.58 15.71 -4.25
N MET A 137 17.67 16.30 -3.04
CA MET A 137 18.58 17.41 -2.77
C MET A 137 20.05 17.02 -2.94
N PHE A 138 20.45 15.79 -2.58
CA PHE A 138 21.82 15.30 -2.75
C PHE A 138 22.10 14.77 -4.18
N ASN A 139 21.06 14.50 -4.96
CA ASN A 139 21.16 13.94 -6.31
C ASN A 139 20.67 14.91 -7.42
N PHE A 140 20.49 16.19 -7.12
CA PHE A 140 19.79 17.12 -8.01
C PHE A 140 20.41 17.27 -9.42
N LEU A 141 21.74 17.06 -9.55
CA LEU A 141 22.45 17.12 -10.83
C LEU A 141 22.23 15.90 -11.72
N SER A 142 21.85 14.76 -11.15
CA SER A 142 21.62 13.50 -11.87
C SER A 142 20.15 13.19 -12.10
N LEU A 143 19.24 14.01 -11.57
CA LEU A 143 17.80 13.79 -11.63
C LEU A 143 17.18 14.46 -12.85
N ASN A 144 16.63 13.64 -13.75
CA ASN A 144 15.73 14.09 -14.82
C ASN A 144 14.27 14.11 -14.35
N VAL A 145 14.01 14.78 -13.21
CA VAL A 145 12.68 14.86 -12.60
C VAL A 145 12.18 16.30 -12.62
N ALA A 146 10.95 16.51 -13.04
CA ALA A 146 10.32 17.82 -13.01
C ALA A 146 10.19 18.33 -11.56
N PHE A 147 10.59 19.59 -11.33
CA PHE A 147 10.47 20.23 -10.01
C PHE A 147 9.04 20.24 -9.48
N SER A 148 8.04 20.36 -10.37
CA SER A 148 6.62 20.28 -10.02
C SER A 148 6.23 18.94 -9.39
N SER A 149 6.79 17.83 -9.86
CA SER A 149 6.53 16.50 -9.28
C SER A 149 7.14 16.36 -7.89
N ILE A 150 8.35 16.88 -7.68
CA ILE A 150 8.98 16.91 -6.35
C ILE A 150 8.13 17.75 -5.38
N LEU A 151 7.75 18.97 -5.79
CA LEU A 151 6.92 19.84 -4.97
C LEU A 151 5.58 19.19 -4.63
N PHE A 152 4.91 18.57 -5.62
CA PHE A 152 3.66 17.86 -5.39
C PHE A 152 3.83 16.70 -4.41
N THR A 153 4.90 15.90 -4.56
CA THR A 153 5.23 14.80 -3.64
C THR A 153 5.35 15.30 -2.21
N VAL A 154 6.07 16.40 -1.99
CA VAL A 154 6.27 16.98 -0.66
C VAL A 154 4.95 17.47 -0.08
N VAL A 155 4.18 18.24 -0.84
CA VAL A 155 2.88 18.78 -0.38
C VAL A 155 1.91 17.64 -0.06
N ALA A 156 1.76 16.68 -0.97
CA ALA A 156 0.88 15.52 -0.78
C ALA A 156 1.33 14.67 0.42
N GLY A 157 2.62 14.39 0.53
CA GLY A 157 3.18 13.58 1.60
C GLY A 157 3.04 14.23 2.98
N VAL A 158 3.31 15.53 3.09
CA VAL A 158 3.10 16.31 4.32
C VAL A 158 1.62 16.35 4.68
N PHE A 159 0.74 16.63 3.71
CA PHE A 159 -0.70 16.68 3.95
C PHE A 159 -1.26 15.33 4.40
N LEU A 160 -0.88 14.23 3.75
CA LEU A 160 -1.28 12.88 4.14
C LEU A 160 -0.74 12.48 5.50
N SER A 161 0.55 12.72 5.76
CA SER A 161 1.17 12.42 7.05
C SER A 161 0.48 13.19 8.18
N ALA A 162 0.28 14.49 8.01
CA ALA A 162 -0.42 15.33 8.96
C ALA A 162 -1.88 14.91 9.14
N GLY A 163 -2.59 14.58 8.05
CA GLY A 163 -3.96 14.09 8.08
C GLY A 163 -4.11 12.78 8.85
N LEU A 164 -3.22 11.81 8.63
CA LEU A 164 -3.21 10.53 9.33
C LEU A 164 -2.85 10.70 10.82
N LEU A 165 -1.89 11.56 11.14
CA LEU A 165 -1.53 11.88 12.53
C LEU A 165 -2.66 12.61 13.25
N ALA A 166 -3.32 13.56 12.58
CA ALA A 166 -4.47 14.27 13.11
C ALA A 166 -5.64 13.30 13.34
N LEU A 167 -5.92 12.41 12.40
CA LEU A 167 -6.93 11.38 12.56
C LEU A 167 -6.58 10.45 13.73
N GLY A 168 -5.31 10.05 13.85
CA GLY A 168 -4.80 9.26 14.96
C GLY A 168 -4.82 9.98 16.31
N LYS A 169 -4.90 11.32 16.37
CA LYS A 169 -4.91 12.07 17.62
C LYS A 169 -6.29 12.55 18.04
N TYR A 170 -7.11 12.97 17.08
CA TYR A 170 -8.35 13.74 17.33
C TYR A 170 -9.63 12.96 17.00
N SER A 171 -9.54 11.83 16.30
CA SER A 171 -10.76 11.09 15.92
C SER A 171 -11.28 10.20 17.04
N SER A 172 -12.60 9.99 17.05
CA SER A 172 -13.22 9.01 17.94
C SER A 172 -12.80 7.59 17.57
N LEU A 173 -12.87 6.66 18.53
CA LEU A 173 -12.48 5.26 18.30
C LEU A 173 -13.25 4.60 17.13
N ARG A 174 -14.50 4.98 16.90
CA ARG A 174 -15.31 4.47 15.78
C ARG A 174 -14.75 4.92 14.43
N VAL A 175 -14.43 6.21 14.32
CA VAL A 175 -13.87 6.80 13.09
C VAL A 175 -12.47 6.24 12.83
N ALA A 176 -11.63 6.12 13.86
CA ALA A 176 -10.29 5.54 13.72
C ALA A 176 -10.34 4.09 13.22
N ASN A 177 -11.21 3.25 13.80
CA ASN A 177 -11.39 1.86 13.36
C ASN A 177 -11.85 1.78 11.91
N PHE A 178 -12.85 2.60 11.54
CA PHE A 178 -13.33 2.66 10.16
C PHE A 178 -12.21 3.08 9.20
N ALA A 179 -11.45 4.12 9.54
CA ALA A 179 -10.37 4.62 8.70
C ALA A 179 -9.26 3.59 8.49
N VAL A 180 -8.80 2.91 9.55
CA VAL A 180 -7.77 1.87 9.43
C VAL A 180 -8.25 0.73 8.53
N ALA A 181 -9.47 0.25 8.72
CA ALA A 181 -10.01 -0.82 7.90
C ALA A 181 -10.25 -0.38 6.46
N PHE A 182 -10.72 0.85 6.23
CA PHE A 182 -10.87 1.41 4.91
C PHE A 182 -9.53 1.51 4.19
N LEU A 183 -8.50 2.06 4.83
CA LEU A 183 -7.14 2.11 4.28
C LEU A 183 -6.58 0.70 3.99
N ALA A 184 -6.81 -0.26 4.89
CA ALA A 184 -6.39 -1.65 4.68
C ALA A 184 -7.04 -2.25 3.43
N ILE A 185 -8.37 -2.14 3.29
CA ILE A 185 -9.10 -2.61 2.10
C ILE A 185 -8.62 -1.88 0.83
N GLN A 186 -8.37 -0.58 0.92
CA GLN A 186 -7.89 0.21 -0.21
C GLN A 186 -6.49 -0.26 -0.66
N CYS A 187 -5.57 -0.56 0.25
CA CYS A 187 -4.27 -1.16 -0.12
C CYS A 187 -4.46 -2.51 -0.83
N LEU A 188 -5.33 -3.39 -0.32
CA LEU A 188 -5.51 -4.73 -0.89
C LEU A 188 -6.19 -4.68 -2.27
N LEU A 189 -7.26 -3.90 -2.42
CA LEU A 189 -8.02 -3.82 -3.66
C LEU A 189 -7.27 -3.02 -4.73
N ASN A 190 -6.61 -1.91 -4.38
CA ASN A 190 -5.82 -1.16 -5.36
C ASN A 190 -4.61 -1.99 -5.81
N SER A 191 -3.92 -2.69 -4.92
CA SER A 191 -2.81 -3.58 -5.33
C SER A 191 -3.24 -4.64 -6.35
N LEU A 192 -4.42 -5.25 -6.19
CA LEU A 192 -4.98 -6.16 -7.19
C LEU A 192 -5.39 -5.45 -8.50
N SER A 193 -5.96 -4.24 -8.40
CA SER A 193 -6.32 -3.42 -9.56
C SER A 193 -5.11 -2.98 -10.37
N ASP A 194 -4.02 -2.62 -9.70
CA ASP A 194 -2.78 -2.20 -10.33
C ASP A 194 -2.08 -3.39 -11.00
N LEU A 195 -2.08 -4.57 -10.36
CA LEU A 195 -1.61 -5.81 -10.98
C LEU A 195 -2.45 -6.23 -12.19
N LYS A 196 -3.79 -6.05 -12.13
CA LYS A 196 -4.67 -6.26 -13.29
C LYS A 196 -4.28 -5.32 -14.43
N THR A 197 -4.07 -4.04 -14.14
CA THR A 197 -3.65 -3.05 -15.13
C THR A 197 -2.31 -3.44 -15.75
N LEU A 198 -1.34 -3.82 -14.92
CA LEU A 198 -0.02 -4.27 -15.36
C LEU A 198 -0.08 -5.52 -16.24
N PHE A 199 -0.99 -6.46 -15.91
CA PHE A 199 -1.21 -7.66 -16.71
C PHE A 199 -1.70 -7.32 -18.13
N PHE A 200 -2.64 -6.39 -18.27
CA PHE A 200 -3.15 -5.98 -19.59
C PHE A 200 -2.10 -5.21 -20.40
N ILE A 201 -1.32 -4.34 -19.77
CA ILE A 201 -0.29 -3.54 -20.45
C ILE A 201 0.88 -4.42 -20.93
N ASN A 202 1.24 -5.45 -20.16
CA ASN A 202 2.30 -6.41 -20.51
C ASN A 202 1.78 -7.64 -21.28
N ALA A 203 0.51 -7.67 -21.66
CA ALA A 203 -0.02 -8.75 -22.47
C ALA A 203 0.67 -8.74 -23.85
N PRO A 204 1.07 -9.89 -24.41
CA PRO A 204 1.81 -9.97 -25.68
C PRO A 204 1.12 -9.27 -26.87
N LEU A 205 -0.19 -9.08 -26.78
CA LEU A 205 -1.01 -8.43 -27.81
C LEU A 205 -0.93 -6.89 -27.79
N VAL A 206 -0.43 -6.30 -26.69
CA VAL A 206 -0.48 -4.84 -26.44
C VAL A 206 0.85 -4.14 -26.75
N GLY A 207 1.95 -4.89 -26.98
CA GLY A 207 3.17 -4.38 -27.61
C GLY A 207 3.72 -3.06 -27.05
N SER A 208 3.59 -2.84 -25.74
CA SER A 208 3.89 -1.54 -25.16
C SER A 208 5.27 -1.52 -24.50
N ASP A 209 6.20 -0.75 -25.07
CA ASP A 209 7.52 -0.44 -24.50
C ASP A 209 7.39 0.59 -23.35
N ILE A 210 6.42 0.38 -22.46
CA ILE A 210 6.19 1.25 -21.31
C ILE A 210 7.12 0.79 -20.18
N SER A 211 7.97 1.71 -19.71
CA SER A 211 8.79 1.47 -18.52
C SER A 211 7.88 1.24 -17.31
N ASN A 212 7.97 0.05 -16.72
CA ASN A 212 7.19 -0.36 -15.56
C ASN A 212 7.96 -1.45 -14.78
N ASP A 213 7.45 -1.85 -13.62
CA ASP A 213 8.11 -2.83 -12.75
C ASP A 213 8.32 -4.20 -13.41
N ALA A 214 7.40 -4.64 -14.26
CA ALA A 214 7.55 -5.89 -15.00
C ALA A 214 8.65 -5.79 -16.06
N THR A 215 8.81 -4.63 -16.71
CA THR A 215 9.92 -4.35 -17.63
C THR A 215 11.26 -4.33 -16.86
N ASN A 216 11.31 -3.70 -15.68
CA ASN A 216 12.50 -3.71 -14.82
C ASN A 216 12.89 -5.13 -14.41
N MET A 217 11.90 -5.93 -14.03
CA MET A 217 12.08 -7.33 -13.68
C MET A 217 12.54 -8.18 -14.87
N ALA A 218 12.00 -7.94 -16.06
CA ALA A 218 12.44 -8.61 -17.28
C ALA A 218 13.89 -8.27 -17.63
N ASN A 219 14.29 -7.01 -17.49
CA ASN A 219 15.67 -6.57 -17.71
C ASN A 219 16.64 -7.20 -16.70
N ALA A 220 16.21 -7.39 -15.45
CA ALA A 220 17.04 -7.99 -14.41
C ALA A 220 17.19 -9.52 -14.57
N THR A 221 16.17 -10.21 -15.08
CA THR A 221 16.09 -11.69 -15.06
C THR A 221 16.18 -12.34 -16.44
N GLY A 222 15.96 -11.59 -17.52
CA GLY A 222 15.81 -12.10 -18.88
C GLY A 222 14.49 -12.83 -19.14
N ILE A 223 13.59 -12.90 -18.15
CA ILE A 223 12.29 -13.58 -18.26
C ILE A 223 11.20 -12.54 -18.60
N PRO A 224 10.26 -12.82 -19.52
CA PRO A 224 9.21 -11.88 -19.89
C PRO A 224 8.43 -11.33 -18.69
N GLY A 225 8.19 -10.02 -18.66
CA GLY A 225 7.55 -9.33 -17.54
C GLY A 225 6.20 -9.92 -17.14
N ILE A 226 5.40 -10.37 -18.11
CA ILE A 226 4.09 -11.01 -17.87
C ILE A 226 4.16 -12.22 -16.94
N PHE A 227 5.25 -12.99 -16.98
CA PHE A 227 5.45 -14.14 -16.10
C PHE A 227 5.55 -13.69 -14.63
N TRP A 228 6.27 -12.59 -14.40
CA TRP A 228 6.40 -11.99 -13.07
C TRP A 228 5.10 -11.36 -12.58
N VAL A 229 4.34 -10.72 -13.46
CA VAL A 229 3.00 -10.21 -13.11
C VAL A 229 2.10 -11.34 -12.63
N LEU A 230 2.09 -12.49 -13.31
CA LEU A 230 1.31 -13.66 -12.89
C LEU A 230 1.75 -14.17 -11.51
N ILE A 231 3.06 -14.24 -11.25
CA ILE A 231 3.60 -14.60 -9.93
C ILE A 231 3.11 -13.62 -8.86
N TRP A 232 3.21 -12.32 -9.11
CA TRP A 232 2.77 -11.30 -8.15
C TRP A 232 1.27 -11.37 -7.87
N VAL A 233 0.44 -11.60 -8.90
CA VAL A 233 -1.01 -11.85 -8.73
C VAL A 233 -1.26 -13.04 -7.82
N ILE A 234 -0.60 -14.18 -8.07
CA ILE A 234 -0.78 -15.39 -7.25
C ILE A 234 -0.38 -15.12 -5.80
N ILE A 235 0.79 -14.52 -5.58
CA ILE A 235 1.29 -14.21 -4.23
C ILE A 235 0.34 -13.24 -3.53
N SER A 236 -0.10 -12.17 -4.18
CA SER A 236 -1.05 -11.21 -3.60
C SER A 236 -2.39 -11.85 -3.24
N VAL A 237 -2.96 -12.68 -4.11
CA VAL A 237 -4.21 -13.41 -3.82
C VAL A 237 -4.05 -14.35 -2.64
N VAL A 238 -2.92 -15.08 -2.55
CA VAL A 238 -2.63 -15.96 -1.40
C VAL A 238 -2.49 -15.15 -0.12
N MET A 239 -1.73 -14.05 -0.12
CA MET A 239 -1.55 -13.19 1.05
C MET A 239 -2.86 -12.57 1.53
N ILE A 240 -3.68 -12.07 0.61
CA ILE A 240 -5.02 -11.53 0.93
C ILE A 240 -5.90 -12.63 1.51
N SER A 241 -5.94 -13.81 0.89
CA SER A 241 -6.76 -14.94 1.34
C SER A 241 -6.36 -15.41 2.74
N LEU A 242 -5.05 -15.53 3.02
CA LEU A 242 -4.54 -15.89 4.33
C LEU A 242 -4.82 -14.77 5.36
N GLY A 243 -4.62 -13.51 4.99
CA GLY A 243 -4.92 -12.36 5.85
C GLY A 243 -6.39 -12.31 6.27
N LEU A 244 -7.32 -12.45 5.31
CA LEU A 244 -8.75 -12.51 5.57
C LEU A 244 -9.15 -13.74 6.38
N ARG A 245 -8.50 -14.89 6.15
CA ARG A 245 -8.74 -16.11 6.95
C ARG A 245 -8.30 -15.91 8.40
N VAL A 246 -7.09 -15.40 8.64
CA VAL A 246 -6.59 -15.14 10.01
C VAL A 246 -7.45 -14.07 10.70
N PHE A 247 -7.93 -13.09 9.94
CA PHE A 247 -8.84 -12.07 10.46
C PHE A 247 -10.21 -12.65 10.86
N SER A 248 -10.77 -13.56 10.07
CA SER A 248 -12.11 -14.13 10.28
C SER A 248 -12.16 -15.32 11.26
N VAL A 249 -11.06 -16.06 11.42
CA VAL A 249 -11.00 -17.23 12.30
C VAL A 249 -10.78 -16.81 13.76
N ALA A 250 -11.59 -17.36 14.66
CA ALA A 250 -11.47 -17.20 16.11
C ALA A 250 -10.08 -17.66 16.58
N SER A 251 -9.29 -16.77 17.18
CA SER A 251 -8.24 -17.23 18.09
C SER A 251 -8.97 -17.63 19.36
N GLY A 252 -9.11 -18.93 19.61
CA GLY A 252 -9.62 -19.45 20.88
C GLY A 252 -8.62 -19.16 22.00
N ARG A 253 -8.55 -17.90 22.43
CA ARG A 253 -7.90 -17.49 23.68
C ARG A 253 -8.98 -16.95 24.59
N ASP A 254 -9.42 -17.87 25.45
CA ASP A 254 -10.12 -17.74 26.72
C ASP A 254 -11.14 -16.60 26.86
N SER A 255 -12.39 -17.03 26.93
CA SER A 255 -13.54 -16.31 27.48
C SER A 255 -13.39 -16.08 28.99
N ALA A 256 -12.34 -15.39 29.42
CA ALA A 256 -12.17 -14.99 30.81
C ALA A 256 -11.63 -13.56 30.88
N ASN A 257 -12.40 -12.70 31.55
CA ASN A 257 -12.16 -11.29 31.84
C ASN A 257 -12.68 -10.30 30.79
N THR A 258 -14.01 -10.23 30.72
CA THR A 258 -14.73 -9.02 30.32
C THR A 258 -14.32 -7.87 31.24
N VAL A 259 -13.52 -6.93 30.72
CA VAL A 259 -13.16 -5.65 31.38
C VAL A 259 -14.33 -4.65 31.24
N PHE A 260 -15.55 -5.12 31.51
CA PHE A 260 -16.78 -4.32 31.49
C PHE A 260 -17.60 -4.54 32.76
N GLU A 261 -16.91 -4.74 33.89
CA GLU A 261 -17.47 -4.44 35.20
C GLU A 261 -16.59 -3.35 35.83
N ASP A 262 -17.27 -2.25 36.12
CA ASP A 262 -16.90 -0.95 36.71
C ASP A 262 -16.13 0.09 35.86
#